data_AF-A0A1F5HX43-F1
#
_entry.id   AF-A0A1F5HX43-F1
#
_cell.length_a   1.000
_cell.length_b   1.000
_cell.length_c   1.000
_cell.angle_alpha   90.00
_cell.angle_beta   90.00
_cell.angle_gamma   90.00
#
_symmetry.space_group_name_H-M   'P 1'
#
loop_
_entity.id
_entity.type
_entity.pdbx_description
1 polymer ?
#
loop_
_entity_poly.entity_id
_entity_poly.type
_entity_poly.pdbx_seq_one_letter_code
_entity_poly.pdbx_strand_id
1 'polypeptide(L)'
;MGEIRVDGNNQTLILVDRRDKSLGYESKEKCHTGLGKRHRAFVTLLFDDKNRILLQRRKHRLFDGFWDLTAISHPLYINGRNEVYQQASDRALKKEMGIGHVAVDKVGAFNYFAKDGKNCENEYCTVLTGEYSGKFKPNNKEVYKAKWVGYEDFIEDIAKNPSKFTPWAKETARILASRGLLIFDHSDQSAFSKELELFTKEFTKFSKQFFSKKQKLVEKYSSLIARFYKEIEEFGKGGKAMRPFLVYLGFRVGQLGRAVRGSDPERIMPVCLAIELTHNFLLIHDDIIDKSIVRRGKPTVHKKFEKGRDNHYGVSQAIIAGDIALLEVFDLMNKADFSDKLKSECLDVLLEVILETCYGEAMDVDNAYRRLGLGDVWQVTELKTARYSFVGPLTLGAILAGVKKSQTEALEEFGLKLGKAFQIQDDILGVFGSEKVIGKSTLSDMREGKNTLLFYKAREFANKEQKAALGRIWGSPKSGMGDLKAVKEIMRKTQALAWCERKMKELINDAKQSIPKISKDRGIRELFAGCADFVIYRAK
;
A
#
# COMPACT_ATOMS: atom_id res chain seq x y z
N MET A 1 -21.69 30.41 -44.84
CA MET A 1 -22.50 29.18 -44.76
C MET A 1 -21.77 28.09 -45.51
N GLY A 2 -21.35 27.04 -44.79
CA GLY A 2 -20.82 25.81 -45.35
C GLY A 2 -21.17 24.71 -44.37
N GLU A 3 -22.21 23.95 -44.69
CA GLU A 3 -22.68 22.83 -43.87
C GLU A 3 -21.58 21.76 -43.77
N ILE A 4 -21.05 21.55 -42.57
CA ILE A 4 -20.22 20.37 -42.31
C ILE A 4 -21.17 19.21 -42.06
N ARG A 5 -21.40 18.43 -43.13
CA ARG A 5 -22.06 17.12 -43.07
C ARG A 5 -21.30 16.21 -42.10
N VAL A 6 -22.04 15.64 -41.14
CA VAL A 6 -21.57 14.60 -40.24
C VAL A 6 -21.56 13.27 -41.01
N ASP A 7 -20.51 13.04 -41.79
CA ASP A 7 -20.16 11.70 -42.25
C ASP A 7 -19.23 11.03 -41.23
N GLY A 8 -19.51 9.77 -40.90
CA GLY A 8 -18.97 9.03 -39.74
C GLY A 8 -17.44 8.84 -39.67
N ASN A 9 -16.66 9.40 -40.59
CA ASN A 9 -15.20 9.37 -40.60
C ASN A 9 -14.51 10.68 -40.17
N ASN A 10 -15.23 11.80 -40.05
CA ASN A 10 -14.63 13.11 -39.71
C ASN A 10 -14.83 13.50 -38.23
N GLN A 11 -14.37 12.65 -37.31
CA GLN A 11 -14.33 13.01 -35.88
C GLN A 11 -13.14 13.93 -35.60
N THR A 12 -13.41 15.09 -34.99
CA THR A 12 -12.37 16.01 -34.49
C THR A 12 -12.06 15.71 -33.03
N LEU A 13 -10.81 15.35 -32.76
CA LEU A 13 -10.32 15.00 -31.42
C LEU A 13 -9.58 16.18 -30.78
N ILE A 14 -9.61 16.22 -29.45
CA ILE A 14 -8.95 17.25 -28.64
C ILE A 14 -7.50 16.81 -28.42
N LEU A 15 -6.55 17.58 -28.95
CA LEU A 15 -5.12 17.35 -28.71
C LEU A 15 -4.74 17.79 -27.31
N VAL A 16 -3.87 17.03 -26.63
CA VAL A 16 -3.45 17.32 -25.26
C VAL A 16 -1.99 17.00 -25.00
N ASP A 17 -1.39 17.70 -24.04
CA ASP A 17 -0.09 17.31 -23.49
C ASP A 17 -0.21 16.14 -22.49
N ARG A 18 0.90 15.76 -21.84
CA ARG A 18 0.91 14.65 -20.86
C ARG A 18 0.14 14.94 -19.57
N ARG A 19 -0.28 16.18 -19.36
CA ARG A 19 -0.97 16.68 -18.16
C ARG A 19 -2.41 17.11 -18.48
N ASP A 20 -2.96 16.64 -19.59
CA ASP A 20 -4.32 16.95 -20.04
C ASP A 20 -4.56 18.42 -20.44
N LYS A 21 -3.50 19.20 -20.71
CA LYS A 21 -3.67 20.57 -21.19
C LYS A 21 -4.01 20.54 -22.68
N SER A 22 -5.12 21.18 -23.07
CA SER A 22 -5.53 21.28 -24.48
C SER A 22 -4.48 22.00 -25.32
N LEU A 23 -4.12 21.41 -26.46
CA LEU A 23 -3.15 21.93 -27.43
C LEU A 23 -3.79 22.28 -28.78
N GLY A 24 -5.09 22.03 -28.94
CA GLY A 24 -5.83 22.26 -30.19
C GLY A 24 -6.64 21.05 -30.62
N TYR A 25 -6.88 20.94 -31.91
CA TYR A 25 -7.77 19.94 -32.49
C TYR A 25 -7.15 19.28 -33.71
N GLU A 26 -7.49 18.01 -33.96
CA GLU A 26 -7.04 17.29 -35.15
C GLU A 26 -8.04 16.22 -35.58
N SER A 27 -8.00 15.81 -36.85
CA SER A 27 -8.82 14.69 -37.33
C SER A 27 -8.41 13.37 -36.66
N LYS A 28 -9.40 12.52 -36.37
CA LYS A 28 -9.20 11.19 -35.81
C LYS A 28 -8.19 10.36 -36.62
N GLU A 29 -8.24 10.44 -37.94
CA GLU A 29 -7.31 9.73 -38.82
C GLU A 29 -5.85 10.11 -38.56
N LYS A 30 -5.54 11.41 -38.47
CA LYS A 30 -4.17 11.88 -38.18
C LYS A 30 -3.73 11.59 -36.75
N CYS A 31 -4.67 11.55 -35.81
CA CYS A 31 -4.39 11.13 -34.43
C CYS A 31 -3.97 9.66 -34.32
N HIS A 32 -4.48 8.80 -35.21
CA HIS A 32 -4.29 7.34 -35.14
C HIS A 32 -3.37 6.77 -36.23
N THR A 33 -2.65 7.61 -36.98
CA THR A 33 -1.72 7.17 -38.04
C THR A 33 -0.29 7.63 -37.78
N GLY A 34 0.70 6.84 -38.22
CA GLY A 34 2.11 7.18 -38.10
C GLY A 34 2.64 7.12 -36.66
N LEU A 35 3.00 8.29 -36.10
CA LEU A 35 3.32 8.44 -34.66
C LEU A 35 2.12 8.94 -33.84
N GLY A 36 1.06 9.40 -34.50
CA GLY A 36 -0.15 9.92 -33.87
C GLY A 36 0.08 11.20 -33.04
N LYS A 37 -0.89 12.11 -33.07
CA LYS A 37 -0.88 13.23 -32.13
C LYS A 37 -1.55 12.80 -30.83
N ARG A 38 -0.95 13.17 -29.69
CA ARG A 38 -1.55 12.87 -28.39
C ARG A 38 -2.90 13.56 -28.27
N HIS A 39 -3.93 12.79 -27.97
CA HIS A 39 -5.29 13.29 -27.85
C HIS A 39 -5.98 12.75 -26.60
N ARG A 40 -7.07 13.42 -26.22
CA ARG A 40 -7.85 13.09 -25.02
C ARG A 40 -8.75 11.90 -25.30
N ALA A 41 -8.75 10.94 -24.38
CA ALA A 41 -9.60 9.76 -24.42
C ALA A 41 -10.20 9.47 -23.04
N PHE A 42 -11.16 8.55 -23.00
CA PHE A 42 -11.68 8.04 -21.75
C PHE A 42 -12.07 6.57 -21.87
N VAL A 43 -12.07 5.91 -20.71
CA VAL A 43 -12.68 4.60 -20.50
C VAL A 43 -13.74 4.72 -19.41
N THR A 44 -14.82 3.96 -19.56
CA THR A 44 -15.91 3.85 -18.58
C THR A 44 -15.98 2.43 -18.07
N LEU A 45 -16.04 2.26 -16.75
CA LEU A 45 -16.28 0.99 -16.10
C LEU A 45 -17.53 1.07 -15.21
N LEU A 46 -18.53 0.26 -15.51
CA LEU A 46 -19.77 0.21 -14.73
C LEU A 46 -19.74 -0.94 -13.72
N PHE A 47 -20.16 -0.62 -12.49
CA PHE A 47 -20.37 -1.56 -11.39
C PHE A 47 -21.85 -1.81 -11.17
N ASP A 48 -22.25 -3.03 -10.81
CA ASP A 48 -23.60 -3.28 -10.29
C ASP A 48 -23.65 -3.33 -8.75
N ASP A 49 -24.85 -3.48 -8.21
CA ASP A 49 -25.16 -3.59 -6.79
C ASP A 49 -24.53 -4.81 -6.09
N LYS A 50 -23.93 -5.73 -6.86
CA LYS A 50 -23.24 -6.93 -6.38
C LYS A 50 -21.73 -6.84 -6.56
N ASN A 51 -21.20 -5.65 -6.80
CA ASN A 51 -19.78 -5.40 -7.04
C ASN A 51 -19.22 -6.18 -8.25
N ARG A 52 -20.06 -6.44 -9.26
CA ARG A 52 -19.62 -6.96 -10.56
C ARG A 52 -19.39 -5.81 -11.51
N ILE A 53 -18.43 -5.96 -12.41
CA ILE A 53 -18.14 -5.00 -13.45
C ILE A 53 -18.60 -5.49 -14.82
N LEU A 54 -19.03 -4.56 -15.68
CA LEU A 54 -19.44 -4.88 -17.04
C LEU A 54 -18.25 -4.80 -17.99
N LEU A 55 -17.79 -5.96 -18.47
CA LEU A 55 -16.71 -6.06 -19.44
C LEU A 55 -17.25 -6.36 -20.84
N GLN A 56 -16.47 -5.98 -21.84
CA GLN A 56 -16.74 -6.23 -23.24
C GLN A 56 -15.56 -6.87 -23.94
N ARG A 57 -15.82 -7.63 -25.00
CA ARG A 57 -14.81 -8.09 -25.96
C ARG A 57 -15.06 -7.36 -27.25
N ARG A 58 -14.25 -6.34 -27.55
CA ARG A 58 -14.58 -5.35 -28.58
C ARG A 58 -13.92 -5.64 -29.93
N LYS A 59 -14.50 -5.04 -30.98
CA LYS A 59 -13.83 -4.86 -32.27
C LYS A 59 -12.91 -3.65 -32.19
N HIS A 60 -11.64 -3.79 -32.60
CA HIS A 60 -10.64 -2.72 -32.48
C HIS A 60 -9.55 -2.82 -33.55
N ARG A 61 -8.96 -1.68 -33.96
CA ARG A 61 -7.91 -1.67 -34.99
C ARG A 61 -6.60 -2.33 -34.54
N LEU A 62 -6.20 -2.13 -33.29
CA LEU A 62 -4.94 -2.67 -32.72
C LEU A 62 -5.14 -3.83 -31.73
N PHE A 63 -6.33 -3.96 -31.15
CA PHE A 63 -6.58 -4.86 -30.01
C PHE A 63 -7.87 -5.64 -30.23
N ASP A 64 -8.07 -6.10 -31.47
CA ASP A 64 -9.30 -6.78 -31.88
C ASP A 64 -9.53 -8.05 -31.07
N GLY A 65 -10.72 -8.20 -30.49
CA GLY A 65 -11.08 -9.40 -29.74
C GLY A 65 -10.50 -9.49 -28.32
N PHE A 66 -9.81 -8.46 -27.82
CA PHE A 66 -9.35 -8.40 -26.43
C PHE A 66 -10.51 -8.05 -25.48
N TRP A 67 -10.41 -8.50 -24.23
CA TRP A 67 -11.30 -8.04 -23.16
C TRP A 67 -10.97 -6.61 -22.76
N ASP A 68 -12.03 -5.85 -22.56
CA ASP A 68 -12.02 -4.42 -22.38
C ASP A 68 -13.12 -3.98 -21.39
N LEU A 69 -13.07 -2.72 -20.98
CA LEU A 69 -13.97 -2.05 -20.05
C LEU A 69 -15.32 -1.73 -20.70
N THR A 70 -16.28 -1.21 -19.94
CA THR A 70 -17.68 -1.11 -20.38
C THR A 70 -17.90 -0.27 -21.64
N ALA A 71 -17.25 0.89 -21.75
CA ALA A 71 -17.28 1.72 -22.96
C ALA A 71 -16.05 2.61 -23.07
N ILE A 72 -15.57 2.85 -24.29
CA ILE A 72 -14.30 3.56 -24.52
C ILE A 72 -14.41 4.45 -25.75
N SER A 73 -14.12 5.74 -25.59
CA SER A 73 -14.18 6.69 -26.70
C SER A 73 -13.32 7.92 -26.41
N HIS A 74 -13.52 8.97 -27.22
CA HIS A 74 -12.89 10.26 -27.03
C HIS A 74 -13.99 11.30 -26.77
N PRO A 75 -13.76 12.30 -25.89
CA PRO A 75 -14.55 13.51 -25.91
C PRO A 75 -14.33 14.24 -27.24
N LEU A 76 -15.40 14.62 -27.91
CA LEU A 76 -15.34 15.24 -29.24
C LEU A 76 -15.46 16.76 -29.15
N TYR A 77 -14.94 17.45 -30.16
CA TYR A 77 -15.27 18.84 -30.42
C TYR A 77 -16.45 18.90 -31.40
N ILE A 78 -17.60 19.37 -30.93
CA ILE A 78 -18.85 19.38 -31.70
C ILE A 78 -19.47 20.76 -31.59
N ASN A 79 -19.83 21.37 -32.72
CA ASN A 79 -20.54 22.65 -32.81
C ASN A 79 -19.91 23.77 -31.96
N GLY A 80 -18.58 23.90 -32.02
CA GLY A 80 -17.87 24.98 -31.33
C GLY A 80 -17.54 24.72 -29.85
N ARG A 81 -17.84 23.52 -29.32
CA ARG A 81 -17.62 23.18 -27.90
C ARG A 81 -17.04 21.78 -27.71
N ASN A 82 -16.26 21.61 -26.64
CA ASN A 82 -15.78 20.30 -26.19
C ASN A 82 -16.89 19.58 -25.43
N GLU A 83 -17.14 18.32 -25.75
CA GLU A 83 -17.94 17.44 -24.87
C GLU A 83 -17.27 17.32 -23.49
N VAL A 84 -18.09 17.30 -22.44
CA VAL A 84 -17.63 16.89 -21.11
C VAL A 84 -17.63 15.36 -21.01
N TYR A 85 -16.87 14.80 -20.07
CA TYR A 85 -16.73 13.35 -19.91
C TYR A 85 -18.07 12.62 -19.73
N GLN A 86 -19.02 13.20 -18.99
CA GLN A 86 -20.35 12.63 -18.82
C GLN A 86 -21.07 12.44 -20.17
N GLN A 87 -21.10 13.48 -21.01
CA GLN A 87 -21.75 13.43 -22.32
C GLN A 87 -21.06 12.42 -23.25
N ALA A 88 -19.73 12.41 -23.23
CA ALA A 88 -18.95 11.50 -24.05
C ALA A 88 -19.16 10.03 -23.62
N SER A 89 -19.22 9.77 -22.30
CA SER A 89 -19.52 8.46 -21.72
C SER A 89 -20.91 7.97 -22.09
N ASP A 90 -21.95 8.79 -21.91
CA ASP A 90 -23.33 8.45 -22.28
C ASP A 90 -23.45 8.11 -23.78
N ARG A 91 -22.76 8.88 -24.64
CA ARG A 91 -22.72 8.61 -26.08
C ARG A 91 -22.06 7.26 -26.39
N ALA A 92 -20.95 6.93 -25.74
CA ALA A 92 -20.24 5.67 -25.95
C ALA A 92 -21.04 4.48 -25.39
N LEU A 93 -21.58 4.60 -24.18
CA LEU A 93 -22.46 3.61 -23.55
C LEU A 93 -23.70 3.32 -24.41
N LYS A 94 -24.32 4.34 -24.99
CA LYS A 94 -25.48 4.17 -25.88
C LYS A 94 -25.09 3.46 -27.16
N LYS A 95 -23.93 3.80 -27.74
CA LYS A 95 -23.44 3.20 -28.99
C LYS A 95 -23.02 1.73 -28.81
N GLU A 96 -22.31 1.41 -27.73
CA GLU A 96 -21.66 0.11 -27.52
C GLU A 96 -22.55 -0.86 -26.73
N MET A 97 -23.27 -0.38 -25.73
CA MET A 97 -24.02 -1.19 -24.77
C MET A 97 -25.53 -0.95 -24.79
N GLY A 98 -26.02 0.01 -25.57
CA GLY A 98 -27.44 0.40 -25.55
C GLY A 98 -27.88 1.04 -24.22
N ILE A 99 -26.94 1.50 -23.40
CA ILE A 99 -27.18 2.15 -22.11
C ILE A 99 -27.26 3.66 -22.32
N GLY A 100 -28.35 4.30 -21.90
CA GLY A 100 -28.61 5.72 -22.17
C GLY A 100 -27.73 6.68 -21.36
N HIS A 101 -28.05 6.84 -20.07
CA HIS A 101 -27.33 7.73 -19.16
C HIS A 101 -26.93 6.97 -17.91
N VAL A 102 -25.68 7.14 -17.48
CA VAL A 102 -25.18 6.67 -16.18
C VAL A 102 -24.27 7.75 -15.61
N ALA A 103 -24.55 8.20 -14.38
CA ALA A 103 -23.68 9.15 -13.70
C ALA A 103 -22.28 8.53 -13.52
N VAL A 104 -21.24 9.24 -13.93
CA VAL A 104 -19.87 8.76 -13.86
C VAL A 104 -18.94 9.73 -13.16
N ASP A 105 -18.04 9.17 -12.34
CA ASP A 105 -17.00 9.88 -11.62
C ASP A 105 -15.62 9.64 -12.23
N LYS A 106 -14.78 10.68 -12.22
CA LYS A 106 -13.39 10.56 -12.64
C LYS A 106 -12.56 9.91 -11.53
N VAL A 107 -12.04 8.71 -11.79
CA VAL A 107 -11.23 7.96 -10.83
C VAL A 107 -9.74 7.93 -11.15
N GLY A 108 -9.30 8.51 -12.25
CA GLY A 108 -7.88 8.60 -12.56
C GLY A 108 -7.62 8.92 -14.01
N ALA A 109 -6.35 8.92 -14.39
CA ALA A 109 -5.94 9.03 -15.78
C ALA A 109 -4.52 8.47 -15.95
N PHE A 110 -4.19 8.09 -17.18
CA PHE A 110 -2.86 7.63 -17.55
C PHE A 110 -2.54 8.05 -18.99
N ASN A 111 -1.26 8.06 -19.32
CA ASN A 111 -0.79 8.26 -20.69
C ASN A 111 -0.39 6.91 -21.27
N TYR A 112 -0.77 6.61 -22.51
CA TYR A 112 -0.23 5.44 -23.19
C TYR A 112 0.04 5.70 -24.67
N PHE A 113 0.94 4.90 -25.21
CA PHE A 113 1.24 4.87 -26.64
C PHE A 113 1.34 3.42 -27.09
N ALA A 114 0.61 3.06 -28.14
CA ALA A 114 0.72 1.77 -28.80
C ALA A 114 0.73 1.98 -30.33
N LYS A 115 1.46 1.15 -31.05
CA LYS A 115 1.58 1.25 -32.51
C LYS A 115 1.63 -0.13 -33.14
N ASP A 116 0.91 -0.30 -34.23
CA ASP A 116 0.99 -1.48 -35.09
C ASP A 116 0.91 -1.05 -36.57
N GLY A 117 1.98 -1.32 -37.31
CA GLY A 117 2.17 -0.86 -38.69
C GLY A 117 1.99 0.66 -38.83
N LYS A 118 0.99 1.05 -39.63
CA LYS A 118 0.63 2.47 -39.85
C LYS A 118 -0.33 3.03 -38.79
N ASN A 119 -0.96 2.17 -37.98
CA ASN A 119 -1.94 2.58 -36.98
C ASN A 119 -1.26 2.79 -35.62
N CYS A 120 -1.76 3.74 -34.83
CA CYS A 120 -1.31 3.97 -33.48
C CYS A 120 -2.43 4.48 -32.58
N GLU A 121 -2.18 4.40 -31.29
CA GLU A 121 -2.95 4.98 -30.20
C GLU A 121 -1.98 5.83 -29.39
N ASN A 122 -2.26 7.13 -29.22
CA ASN A 122 -1.43 8.06 -28.45
C ASN A 122 -2.35 8.92 -27.59
N GLU A 123 -2.60 8.50 -26.37
CA GLU A 123 -3.73 9.03 -25.60
C GLU A 123 -3.33 9.49 -24.20
N TYR A 124 -3.95 10.58 -23.75
CA TYR A 124 -4.19 10.83 -22.34
C TYR A 124 -5.60 10.30 -22.02
N CYS A 125 -5.66 9.18 -21.31
CA CYS A 125 -6.89 8.44 -21.10
C CYS A 125 -7.39 8.61 -19.67
N THR A 126 -8.60 9.15 -19.52
CA THR A 126 -9.27 9.32 -18.22
C THR A 126 -10.12 8.10 -17.87
N VAL A 127 -10.01 7.62 -16.63
CA VAL A 127 -10.82 6.51 -16.12
C VAL A 127 -12.07 7.06 -15.45
N LEU A 128 -13.23 6.60 -15.92
CA LEU A 128 -14.55 6.93 -15.40
C LEU A 128 -15.19 5.68 -14.79
N THR A 129 -15.87 5.83 -13.66
CA THR A 129 -16.65 4.75 -13.05
C THR A 129 -18.08 5.18 -12.77
N GLY A 130 -19.05 4.28 -12.89
CA GLY A 130 -20.45 4.54 -12.54
C GLY A 130 -21.16 3.28 -12.04
N GLU A 131 -22.30 3.47 -11.40
CA GLU A 131 -23.15 2.37 -10.91
C GLU A 131 -24.33 2.12 -11.85
N TYR A 132 -24.54 0.86 -12.23
CA TYR A 132 -25.59 0.44 -13.15
C TYR A 132 -25.97 -1.03 -12.96
N SER A 133 -27.23 -1.28 -12.63
CA SER A 133 -27.79 -2.65 -12.48
C SER A 133 -28.90 -2.95 -13.50
N GLY A 134 -29.04 -2.11 -14.53
CA GLY A 134 -30.07 -2.24 -15.55
C GLY A 134 -29.75 -3.27 -16.65
N LYS A 135 -30.68 -3.39 -17.61
CA LYS A 135 -30.50 -4.22 -18.80
C LYS A 135 -29.70 -3.48 -19.87
N PHE A 136 -28.69 -4.14 -20.43
CA PHE A 136 -27.89 -3.63 -21.54
C PHE A 136 -28.07 -4.51 -22.79
N LYS A 137 -27.88 -3.92 -23.98
CA LYS A 137 -27.96 -4.60 -25.28
C LYS A 137 -26.71 -4.25 -26.09
N PRO A 138 -25.67 -5.12 -26.07
CA PRO A 138 -24.44 -4.88 -26.82
C PRO A 138 -24.71 -4.71 -28.30
N ASN A 139 -24.05 -3.74 -28.93
CA ASN A 139 -24.12 -3.54 -30.36
C ASN A 139 -23.13 -4.48 -31.06
N ASN A 140 -23.65 -5.50 -31.75
CA ASN A 140 -22.83 -6.51 -32.44
C ASN A 140 -21.93 -5.95 -33.56
N LYS A 141 -22.16 -4.70 -34.00
CA LYS A 141 -21.24 -4.01 -34.92
C LYS A 141 -19.94 -3.56 -34.23
N GLU A 142 -19.97 -3.33 -32.92
CA GLU A 142 -18.85 -2.80 -32.12
C GLU A 142 -18.28 -3.86 -31.16
N VAL A 143 -19.12 -4.79 -30.68
CA VAL A 143 -18.80 -5.70 -29.58
C VAL A 143 -19.06 -7.15 -29.99
N TYR A 144 -18.10 -8.05 -29.74
CA TYR A 144 -18.28 -9.50 -29.92
C TYR A 144 -19.10 -10.13 -28.79
N LYS A 145 -18.85 -9.70 -27.54
CA LYS A 145 -19.48 -10.23 -26.34
C LYS A 145 -19.39 -9.21 -25.21
N ALA A 146 -20.36 -9.19 -24.31
CA ALA A 146 -20.26 -8.47 -23.04
C ALA A 146 -20.77 -9.34 -21.89
N LYS A 147 -20.23 -9.15 -20.69
CA LYS A 147 -20.61 -9.93 -19.49
C LYS A 147 -20.33 -9.15 -18.21
N TRP A 148 -21.15 -9.42 -17.20
CA TRP A 148 -20.82 -9.11 -15.81
C TRP A 148 -19.77 -10.08 -15.28
N VAL A 149 -18.77 -9.57 -14.57
CA VAL A 149 -17.70 -10.34 -13.91
C VAL A 149 -17.52 -9.80 -12.50
N GLY A 150 -17.28 -10.65 -11.50
CA GLY A 150 -16.91 -10.16 -10.17
C GLY A 150 -15.70 -9.23 -10.26
N TYR A 151 -15.71 -8.12 -9.52
CA TYR A 151 -14.59 -7.18 -9.54
C TYR A 151 -13.27 -7.88 -9.20
N GLU A 152 -13.28 -8.71 -8.16
CA GLU A 152 -12.12 -9.46 -7.71
C GLU A 152 -11.65 -10.48 -8.77
N ASP A 153 -12.59 -11.14 -9.45
CA ASP A 153 -12.29 -12.09 -10.54
C ASP A 153 -11.62 -11.38 -11.73
N PHE A 154 -12.04 -10.15 -12.04
CA PHE A 154 -11.43 -9.35 -13.09
C PHE A 154 -9.98 -8.99 -12.77
N ILE A 155 -9.73 -8.54 -11.54
CA ILE A 155 -8.38 -8.20 -11.08
C ILE A 155 -7.49 -9.46 -11.13
N GLU A 156 -8.00 -10.60 -10.65
CA GLU A 156 -7.26 -11.87 -10.69
C GLU A 156 -7.00 -12.39 -12.11
N ASP A 157 -7.96 -12.26 -13.04
CA ASP A 157 -7.79 -12.68 -14.43
C ASP A 157 -6.82 -11.76 -15.19
N ILE A 158 -6.81 -10.45 -14.92
CA ILE A 158 -5.79 -9.55 -15.46
C ILE A 158 -4.39 -9.92 -14.98
N ALA A 159 -4.24 -10.24 -13.69
CA ALA A 159 -2.94 -10.63 -13.13
C ALA A 159 -2.43 -11.95 -13.72
N LYS A 160 -3.31 -12.95 -13.88
CA LYS A 160 -2.94 -14.27 -14.41
C LYS A 160 -2.81 -14.31 -15.93
N ASN A 161 -3.64 -13.55 -16.63
CA ASN A 161 -3.77 -13.60 -18.08
C ASN A 161 -3.74 -12.19 -18.72
N PRO A 162 -2.68 -11.38 -18.48
CA PRO A 162 -2.63 -9.99 -18.92
C PRO A 162 -2.66 -9.80 -20.44
N SER A 163 -2.33 -10.85 -21.20
CA SER A 163 -2.39 -10.86 -22.66
C SER A 163 -3.82 -10.93 -23.21
N LYS A 164 -4.84 -11.23 -22.38
CA LYS A 164 -6.25 -11.25 -22.81
C LYS A 164 -6.89 -9.86 -22.83
N PHE A 165 -6.24 -8.85 -22.24
CA PHE A 165 -6.83 -7.55 -21.95
C PHE A 165 -6.14 -6.40 -22.69
N THR A 166 -6.91 -5.38 -23.03
CA THR A 166 -6.38 -4.14 -23.63
C THR A 166 -5.41 -3.41 -22.68
N PRO A 167 -4.48 -2.60 -23.20
CA PRO A 167 -3.56 -1.83 -22.36
C PRO A 167 -4.28 -0.94 -21.33
N TRP A 168 -5.36 -0.28 -21.73
CA TRP A 168 -6.13 0.59 -20.85
C TRP A 168 -6.98 -0.16 -19.82
N ALA A 169 -7.44 -1.38 -20.11
CA ALA A 169 -8.07 -2.24 -19.10
C ALA A 169 -7.07 -2.59 -17.99
N LYS A 170 -5.81 -2.89 -18.36
CA LYS A 170 -4.72 -3.13 -17.41
C LYS A 170 -4.40 -1.90 -16.57
N GLU A 171 -4.27 -0.73 -17.19
CA GLU A 171 -4.01 0.50 -16.41
C GLU A 171 -5.18 0.90 -15.52
N THR A 172 -6.41 0.69 -15.98
CA THR A 172 -7.60 0.92 -15.17
C THR A 172 -7.62 0.00 -13.95
N ALA A 173 -7.30 -1.29 -14.12
CA ALA A 173 -7.16 -2.21 -13.00
C ALA A 173 -6.10 -1.73 -11.99
N ARG A 174 -4.95 -1.20 -12.45
CA ARG A 174 -3.93 -0.62 -11.56
C ARG A 174 -4.43 0.63 -10.82
N ILE A 175 -5.15 1.52 -11.50
CA ILE A 175 -5.72 2.74 -10.91
C ILE A 175 -6.80 2.42 -9.88
N LEU A 176 -7.66 1.43 -10.16
CA LEU A 176 -8.70 1.01 -9.22
C LEU A 176 -8.07 0.30 -8.01
N ALA A 177 -7.05 -0.53 -8.25
CA ALA A 177 -6.27 -1.17 -7.19
C ALA A 177 -5.56 -0.16 -6.27
N SER A 178 -5.01 0.93 -6.81
CA SER A 178 -4.33 1.97 -6.02
C SER A 178 -5.29 2.85 -5.21
N ARG A 179 -6.58 2.87 -5.53
CA ARG A 179 -7.61 3.68 -4.84
C ARG A 179 -8.41 2.95 -3.77
N GLY A 180 -8.10 1.69 -3.46
CA GLY A 180 -8.76 0.93 -2.39
C GLY A 180 -9.88 -0.02 -2.84
N LEU A 181 -10.02 -0.28 -4.15
CA LEU A 181 -10.69 -1.47 -4.65
C LEU A 181 -9.59 -2.53 -4.94
N LEU A 182 -9.13 -3.17 -3.87
CA LEU A 182 -8.04 -4.16 -3.69
C LEU A 182 -7.86 -5.23 -4.84
N ILE A 183 -6.70 -5.69 -5.38
CA ILE A 183 -5.26 -5.83 -5.00
C ILE A 183 -4.30 -6.04 -6.23
N PHE A 184 -3.12 -5.38 -6.20
CA PHE A 184 -1.78 -5.51 -6.86
C PHE A 184 -1.44 -6.13 -8.24
N ASP A 185 -0.67 -5.36 -9.03
CA ASP A 185 0.80 -5.56 -9.22
C ASP A 185 1.52 -4.22 -9.52
N HIS A 186 2.77 -4.14 -9.07
CA HIS A 186 3.69 -3.02 -9.00
C HIS A 186 4.10 -2.42 -10.35
N SER A 187 3.62 -1.22 -10.65
CA SER A 187 4.30 -0.29 -11.55
C SER A 187 3.98 1.17 -11.21
N ASP A 188 3.95 1.50 -9.92
CA ASP A 188 3.88 2.90 -9.52
C ASP A 188 5.23 3.56 -9.86
N GLN A 189 5.25 4.38 -10.92
CA GLN A 189 6.44 5.09 -11.39
C GLN A 189 6.81 6.30 -10.50
N SER A 190 6.25 6.39 -9.28
CA SER A 190 6.63 7.43 -8.32
C SER A 190 8.11 7.32 -7.96
N ALA A 191 8.73 8.48 -7.69
CA ALA A 191 10.13 8.53 -7.28
C ALA A 191 10.38 7.67 -6.02
N PHE A 192 9.38 7.63 -5.12
CA PHE A 192 9.41 6.81 -3.91
C PHE A 192 9.51 5.31 -4.23
N SER A 193 8.61 4.77 -5.06
CA SER A 193 8.59 3.34 -5.36
C SER A 193 9.87 2.86 -6.05
N LYS A 194 10.44 3.68 -6.95
CA LYS A 194 11.74 3.39 -7.59
C LYS A 194 12.90 3.40 -6.59
N GLU A 195 12.93 4.39 -5.71
CA GLU A 195 13.98 4.50 -4.69
C GLU A 195 13.88 3.34 -3.67
N LEU A 196 12.66 2.97 -3.26
CA LEU A 196 12.42 1.82 -2.40
C LEU A 196 12.87 0.51 -3.06
N GLU A 197 12.61 0.32 -4.36
CA GLU A 197 13.06 -0.87 -5.10
C GLU A 197 14.59 -0.97 -5.16
N LEU A 198 15.26 0.14 -5.52
CA LEU A 198 16.73 0.21 -5.57
C LEU A 198 17.34 -0.07 -4.21
N PHE A 199 16.83 0.58 -3.16
CA PHE A 199 17.27 0.33 -1.79
C PHE A 199 17.05 -1.13 -1.39
N THR A 200 15.86 -1.69 -1.66
CA THR A 200 15.52 -3.06 -1.25
C THR A 200 16.47 -4.08 -1.88
N LYS A 201 16.92 -3.86 -3.12
CA LYS A 201 17.90 -4.71 -3.78
C LYS A 201 19.25 -4.73 -3.04
N GLU A 202 19.79 -3.57 -2.73
CA GLU A 202 21.08 -3.45 -2.02
C GLU A 202 20.97 -3.93 -0.58
N PHE A 203 19.89 -3.58 0.11
CA PHE A 203 19.60 -4.06 1.47
C PHE A 203 19.50 -5.58 1.54
N THR A 204 18.81 -6.21 0.57
CA THR A 204 18.69 -7.67 0.50
C THR A 204 20.05 -8.34 0.29
N LYS A 205 20.91 -7.75 -0.57
CA LYS A 205 22.27 -8.23 -0.79
C LYS A 205 23.10 -8.15 0.50
N PHE A 206 23.10 -7.01 1.18
CA PHE A 206 23.82 -6.82 2.44
C PHE A 206 23.33 -7.78 3.54
N SER A 207 22.01 -7.87 3.74
CA SER A 207 21.40 -8.77 4.72
C SER A 207 21.80 -10.23 4.49
N LYS A 208 21.73 -10.71 3.23
CA LYS A 208 22.15 -12.07 2.88
C LYS A 208 23.63 -12.33 3.18
N GLN A 209 24.50 -11.35 2.91
CA GLN A 209 25.94 -11.47 3.22
C GLN A 209 26.18 -11.53 4.73
N PHE A 210 25.49 -10.69 5.51
CA PHE A 210 25.57 -10.69 6.97
C PHE A 210 25.19 -12.07 7.55
N PHE A 211 24.01 -12.59 7.20
CA PHE A 211 23.55 -13.88 7.72
C PHE A 211 24.42 -15.04 7.25
N SER A 212 24.90 -15.03 6.01
CA SER A 212 25.84 -16.05 5.53
C SER A 212 27.15 -16.05 6.32
N LYS A 213 27.69 -14.87 6.65
CA LYS A 213 28.89 -14.74 7.47
C LYS A 213 28.65 -15.23 8.91
N LYS A 214 27.52 -14.85 9.51
CA LYS A 214 27.15 -15.28 10.87
C LYS A 214 26.93 -16.79 10.95
N GLN A 215 26.22 -17.39 10.00
CA GLN A 215 26.01 -18.84 9.92
C GLN A 215 27.36 -19.58 9.86
N LYS A 216 28.28 -19.17 8.98
CA LYS A 216 29.64 -19.74 8.91
C LYS A 216 30.43 -19.59 10.22
N LEU A 217 30.35 -18.42 10.86
CA LEU A 217 31.07 -18.16 12.11
C LEU A 217 30.63 -19.08 13.25
N VAL A 218 29.36 -19.49 13.26
CA VAL A 218 28.79 -20.33 14.31
C VAL A 218 28.77 -21.83 13.99
N GLU A 219 29.26 -22.24 12.81
CA GLU A 219 29.40 -23.66 12.43
C GLU A 219 30.28 -24.46 13.41
N LYS A 220 31.16 -23.79 14.15
CA LYS A 220 31.97 -24.40 15.21
C LYS A 220 31.18 -24.79 16.47
N TYR A 221 29.94 -24.33 16.60
CA TYR A 221 29.05 -24.66 17.72
C TYR A 221 28.02 -25.72 17.29
N SER A 222 27.11 -26.07 18.20
CA SER A 222 25.95 -26.92 17.88
C SER A 222 25.21 -26.41 16.64
N SER A 223 24.74 -27.32 15.79
CA SER A 223 23.93 -27.00 14.59
C SER A 223 22.65 -26.22 14.92
N LEU A 224 22.19 -26.29 16.17
CA LEU A 224 21.13 -25.44 16.71
C LEU A 224 21.45 -23.94 16.57
N ILE A 225 22.70 -23.54 16.79
CA ILE A 225 23.11 -22.14 16.74
C ILE A 225 23.06 -21.60 15.32
N ALA A 226 23.53 -22.38 14.33
CA ALA A 226 23.38 -22.05 12.92
C ALA A 226 21.89 -21.97 12.51
N ARG A 227 21.04 -22.84 13.09
CA ARG A 227 19.59 -22.80 12.89
C ARG A 227 18.97 -21.48 13.38
N PHE A 228 19.40 -20.89 14.50
CA PHE A 228 18.86 -19.59 14.94
C PHE A 228 19.03 -18.51 13.88
N TYR A 229 20.24 -18.34 13.33
CA TYR A 229 20.48 -17.34 12.28
C TYR A 229 19.69 -17.62 11.01
N LYS A 230 19.54 -18.90 10.64
CA LYS A 230 18.71 -19.29 9.50
C LYS A 230 17.24 -18.92 9.73
N GLU A 231 16.70 -19.20 10.91
CA GLU A 231 15.30 -18.90 11.23
C GLU A 231 15.06 -17.39 11.31
N ILE A 232 15.98 -16.62 11.90
CA ILE A 232 15.92 -15.14 11.95
C ILE A 232 15.97 -14.57 10.52
N GLU A 233 16.88 -15.05 9.67
CA GLU A 233 16.97 -14.65 8.26
C GLU A 233 15.67 -14.96 7.50
N GLU A 234 15.15 -16.18 7.65
CA GLU A 234 13.91 -16.61 7.00
C GLU A 234 12.68 -15.85 7.48
N PHE A 235 12.65 -15.48 8.76
CA PHE A 235 11.57 -14.71 9.37
C PHE A 235 11.51 -13.28 8.81
N GLY A 236 12.68 -12.67 8.57
CA GLY A 236 12.78 -11.37 7.90
C GLY A 236 12.31 -11.38 6.44
N LYS A 237 12.39 -12.53 5.75
CA LYS A 237 11.99 -12.65 4.33
C LYS A 237 10.47 -12.41 4.15
N GLY A 238 10.12 -11.69 3.09
CA GLY A 238 8.72 -11.37 2.73
C GLY A 238 8.20 -10.03 3.24
N GLY A 239 9.02 -9.24 3.94
CA GLY A 239 8.73 -7.83 4.24
C GLY A 239 9.14 -6.90 3.09
N LYS A 240 8.50 -5.72 2.98
CA LYS A 240 8.87 -4.65 2.02
C LYS A 240 10.07 -3.79 2.48
N ALA A 241 10.81 -4.24 3.50
CA ALA A 241 11.94 -3.52 4.11
C ALA A 241 11.68 -2.02 4.40
N MET A 242 10.45 -1.67 4.79
CA MET A 242 10.04 -0.28 4.96
C MET A 242 10.77 0.44 6.10
N ARG A 243 10.99 -0.22 7.24
CA ARG A 243 11.71 0.40 8.37
C ARG A 243 13.18 0.66 8.04
N PRO A 244 13.92 -0.31 7.45
CA PRO A 244 15.24 -0.05 6.88
C PRO A 244 15.25 1.10 5.87
N PHE A 245 14.23 1.17 4.99
CA PHE A 245 14.13 2.25 4.02
C PHE A 245 13.91 3.61 4.68
N LEU A 246 13.18 3.67 5.80
CA LEU A 246 12.99 4.90 6.56
C LEU A 246 14.30 5.38 7.21
N VAL A 247 15.16 4.47 7.70
CA VAL A 247 16.53 4.82 8.12
C VAL A 247 17.29 5.46 6.96
N TYR A 248 17.27 4.81 5.80
CA TYR A 248 17.91 5.34 4.60
C TYR A 248 17.34 6.70 4.16
N LEU A 249 16.02 6.89 4.19
CA LEU A 249 15.38 8.17 3.85
C LEU A 249 15.79 9.28 4.82
N GLY A 250 15.83 9.00 6.13
CA GLY A 250 16.34 9.94 7.13
C GLY A 250 17.80 10.33 6.84
N PHE A 251 18.63 9.34 6.50
CA PHE A 251 20.03 9.56 6.14
C PHE A 251 20.20 10.41 4.87
N ARG A 252 19.33 10.21 3.87
CA ARG A 252 19.32 10.98 2.62
C ARG A 252 19.01 12.46 2.82
N VAL A 253 18.35 12.86 3.91
CA VAL A 253 18.07 14.28 4.21
C VAL A 253 19.35 15.11 4.33
N GLY A 254 20.42 14.56 4.91
CA GLY A 254 21.68 15.29 5.09
C GLY A 254 22.70 15.14 3.95
N GLN A 255 22.46 14.25 2.98
CA GLN A 255 23.41 13.98 1.89
C GLN A 255 23.32 14.97 0.71
N LEU A 256 22.13 15.51 0.41
CA LEU A 256 21.97 16.45 -0.70
C LEU A 256 22.35 17.87 -0.25
N GLY A 257 23.60 18.25 -0.51
CA GLY A 257 24.17 19.56 -0.18
C GLY A 257 25.59 19.51 0.38
N ARG A 258 26.14 18.33 0.66
CA ARG A 258 27.56 18.14 0.99
C ARG A 258 28.20 17.30 -0.11
N ALA A 259 29.28 17.79 -0.70
CA ALA A 259 30.17 16.99 -1.52
C ALA A 259 30.84 15.93 -0.64
N VAL A 260 30.13 14.85 -0.33
CA VAL A 260 30.74 13.72 0.39
C VAL A 260 31.46 12.88 -0.65
N ARG A 261 32.74 13.19 -0.88
CA ARG A 261 33.69 12.21 -1.41
C ARG A 261 33.62 10.99 -0.48
N GLY A 262 32.96 9.91 -0.92
CA GLY A 262 32.84 8.63 -0.19
C GLY A 262 31.50 8.32 0.49
N SER A 263 30.37 8.96 0.14
CA SER A 263 29.05 8.54 0.66
C SER A 263 28.51 7.32 -0.09
N ASP A 264 29.04 6.14 0.22
CA ASP A 264 28.48 4.88 -0.25
C ASP A 264 27.17 4.58 0.52
N PRO A 265 26.02 4.36 -0.14
CA PRO A 265 24.83 3.76 0.47
C PRO A 265 25.14 2.53 1.34
N GLU A 266 26.27 1.84 1.11
CA GLU A 266 26.73 0.74 1.95
C GLU A 266 26.98 1.12 3.42
N ARG A 267 27.40 2.36 3.74
CA ARG A 267 27.76 2.75 5.13
C ARG A 267 26.58 2.73 6.11
N ILE A 268 25.37 3.02 5.62
CA ILE A 268 24.15 3.03 6.45
C ILE A 268 23.51 1.63 6.59
N MET A 269 23.92 0.66 5.74
CA MET A 269 23.32 -0.68 5.70
C MET A 269 23.37 -1.46 7.03
N PRO A 270 24.46 -1.39 7.84
CA PRO A 270 24.46 -2.00 9.17
C PRO A 270 23.32 -1.49 10.06
N VAL A 271 23.05 -0.18 10.03
CA VAL A 271 22.00 0.46 10.85
C VAL A 271 20.60 0.15 10.30
N CYS A 272 20.46 0.12 8.97
CA CYS A 272 19.25 -0.36 8.32
C CYS A 272 18.93 -1.81 8.73
N LEU A 273 19.93 -2.69 8.77
CA LEU A 273 19.76 -4.08 9.17
C LEU A 273 19.49 -4.20 10.67
N ALA A 274 20.12 -3.36 11.49
CA ALA A 274 19.87 -3.29 12.92
C ALA A 274 18.38 -3.03 13.19
N ILE A 275 17.75 -2.07 12.48
CA ILE A 275 16.31 -1.80 12.61
C ILE A 275 15.42 -2.95 12.11
N GLU A 276 15.81 -3.68 11.07
CA GLU A 276 15.07 -4.88 10.64
C GLU A 276 15.21 -6.02 11.66
N LEU A 277 16.38 -6.20 12.27
CA LEU A 277 16.58 -7.17 13.35
C LEU A 277 15.79 -6.76 14.60
N THR A 278 15.72 -5.46 14.91
CA THR A 278 14.83 -4.94 15.94
C THR A 278 13.38 -5.35 15.67
N HIS A 279 12.92 -5.22 14.42
CA HIS A 279 11.59 -5.70 14.00
C HIS A 279 11.41 -7.19 14.19
N ASN A 280 12.41 -7.97 13.79
CA ASN A 280 12.33 -9.42 13.87
C ASN A 280 12.25 -9.88 15.33
N PHE A 281 13.07 -9.32 16.23
CA PHE A 281 13.00 -9.67 17.65
C PHE A 281 11.62 -9.38 18.22
N LEU A 282 11.11 -8.15 18.02
CA LEU A 282 9.81 -7.73 18.55
C LEU A 282 8.71 -8.67 18.09
N LEU A 283 8.69 -9.02 16.80
CA LEU A 283 7.68 -9.91 16.26
C LEU A 283 7.82 -11.38 16.72
N ILE A 284 9.05 -11.87 16.91
CA ILE A 284 9.28 -13.23 17.41
C ILE A 284 8.73 -13.36 18.83
N HIS A 285 8.95 -12.35 19.69
CA HIS A 285 8.40 -12.32 21.05
C HIS A 285 6.90 -12.04 21.07
N ASP A 286 6.40 -11.10 20.27
CA ASP A 286 4.96 -10.81 20.06
C ASP A 286 4.19 -12.08 19.65
N ASP A 287 4.73 -12.90 18.75
CA ASP A 287 4.12 -14.18 18.35
C ASP A 287 3.91 -15.14 19.51
N ILE A 288 4.78 -15.11 20.52
CA ILE A 288 4.67 -15.94 21.73
C ILE A 288 3.61 -15.35 22.67
N ILE A 289 3.64 -14.03 22.88
CA ILE A 289 2.69 -13.29 23.73
C ILE A 289 1.25 -13.48 23.21
N ASP A 290 1.05 -13.27 21.91
CA ASP A 290 -0.24 -13.43 21.21
C ASP A 290 -0.62 -14.89 20.94
N LYS A 291 0.27 -15.86 21.24
CA LYS A 291 0.09 -17.30 20.93
C LYS A 291 -0.21 -17.55 19.44
N SER A 292 0.36 -16.72 18.56
CA SER A 292 0.15 -16.78 17.12
C SER A 292 0.83 -17.99 16.49
N ILE A 293 0.10 -18.78 15.71
CA ILE A 293 0.66 -20.00 15.07
C ILE A 293 1.17 -19.78 13.64
N VAL A 294 0.75 -18.68 12.99
CA VAL A 294 1.12 -18.33 11.61
C VAL A 294 1.43 -16.84 11.52
N ARG A 295 2.51 -16.50 10.82
CA ARG A 295 2.87 -15.14 10.44
C ARG A 295 3.34 -15.11 8.98
N ARG A 296 2.83 -14.16 8.19
CA ARG A 296 3.14 -14.01 6.75
C ARG A 296 2.95 -15.33 5.97
N GLY A 297 1.89 -16.09 6.30
CA GLY A 297 1.57 -17.39 5.68
C GLY A 297 2.51 -18.55 6.06
N LYS A 298 3.42 -18.37 7.01
CA LYS A 298 4.35 -19.40 7.49
C LYS A 298 4.17 -19.66 9.00
N PRO A 299 4.53 -20.85 9.52
CA PRO A 299 4.54 -21.09 10.96
C PRO A 299 5.46 -20.09 11.69
N THR A 300 5.02 -19.61 12.85
CA THR A 300 5.81 -18.74 13.73
C THR A 300 7.05 -19.48 14.26
N VAL A 301 8.06 -18.72 14.71
CA VAL A 301 9.36 -19.29 15.09
C VAL A 301 9.20 -20.36 16.19
N HIS A 302 8.38 -20.11 17.21
CA HIS A 302 8.15 -21.08 18.28
C HIS A 302 7.49 -22.37 17.75
N LYS A 303 6.55 -22.28 16.79
CA LYS A 303 5.94 -23.45 16.14
C LYS A 303 6.90 -24.21 15.22
N LYS A 304 7.90 -23.53 14.63
CA LYS A 304 8.96 -24.22 13.88
C LYS A 304 9.89 -25.02 14.78
N PHE A 305 10.22 -24.51 15.97
CA PHE A 305 11.07 -25.21 16.94
C PHE A 305 10.35 -26.31 17.72
N GLU A 306 9.03 -26.18 17.94
CA GLU A 306 8.19 -27.20 18.58
C GLU A 306 8.21 -28.54 17.81
N LYS A 307 8.37 -28.53 16.48
CA LYS A 307 8.39 -29.75 15.67
C LYS A 307 9.45 -30.74 16.16
N GLY A 308 9.01 -31.90 16.65
CA GLY A 308 9.88 -32.98 17.17
C GLY A 308 10.19 -32.88 18.68
N ARG A 309 9.55 -31.93 19.38
CA ARG A 309 9.63 -31.66 20.82
C ARG A 309 8.24 -31.21 21.32
N ASP A 310 8.18 -30.59 22.50
CA ASP A 310 6.97 -29.99 23.07
C ASP A 310 6.88 -28.47 22.83
N ASN A 311 5.72 -27.90 23.19
CA ASN A 311 5.45 -26.46 23.05
C ASN A 311 6.39 -25.59 23.90
N HIS A 312 6.78 -26.05 25.10
CA HIS A 312 7.66 -25.29 25.98
C HIS A 312 9.07 -25.16 25.39
N TYR A 313 9.59 -26.23 24.77
CA TYR A 313 10.82 -26.18 24.00
C TYR A 313 10.72 -25.16 22.86
N GLY A 314 9.64 -25.21 22.07
CA GLY A 314 9.42 -24.27 20.96
C GLY A 314 9.44 -22.81 21.41
N VAL A 315 8.71 -22.50 22.50
CA VAL A 315 8.68 -21.16 23.11
C VAL A 315 10.06 -20.74 23.62
N SER A 316 10.77 -21.62 24.35
CA SER A 316 12.09 -21.33 24.90
C SER A 316 13.10 -20.98 23.80
N GLN A 317 13.12 -21.74 22.70
CA GLN A 317 14.01 -21.47 21.58
C GLN A 317 13.67 -20.17 20.86
N ALA A 318 12.39 -19.81 20.76
CA ALA A 318 11.98 -18.56 20.13
C ALA A 318 12.32 -17.33 20.98
N ILE A 319 12.22 -17.40 22.31
CA ILE A 319 12.70 -16.35 23.22
C ILE A 319 14.18 -16.08 22.95
N ILE A 320 15.00 -17.13 23.01
CA ILE A 320 16.46 -17.06 22.76
C ILE A 320 16.76 -16.53 21.36
N ALA A 321 16.01 -16.93 20.33
CA ALA A 321 16.19 -16.42 18.98
C ALA A 321 15.91 -14.91 18.88
N GLY A 322 14.90 -14.41 19.59
CA GLY A 322 14.65 -12.98 19.72
C GLY A 322 15.80 -12.26 20.43
N ASP A 323 16.30 -12.80 21.53
CA ASP A 323 17.42 -12.22 22.28
C ASP A 323 18.70 -12.14 21.43
N ILE A 324 19.01 -13.20 20.67
CA ILE A 324 20.12 -13.21 19.70
C ILE A 324 19.92 -12.11 18.65
N ALA A 325 18.71 -11.98 18.09
CA ALA A 325 18.42 -10.94 17.12
C ALA A 325 18.65 -9.54 17.69
N LEU A 326 18.23 -9.28 18.93
CA LEU A 326 18.46 -8.01 19.64
C LEU A 326 19.95 -7.76 19.91
N LEU A 327 20.71 -8.76 20.36
CA LEU A 327 22.15 -8.60 20.59
C LEU A 327 22.93 -8.28 19.31
N GLU A 328 22.49 -8.84 18.17
CA GLU A 328 23.05 -8.53 16.86
C GLU A 328 22.76 -7.09 16.40
N VAL A 329 21.66 -6.47 16.87
CA VAL A 329 21.39 -5.04 16.66
C VAL A 329 22.54 -4.21 17.22
N PHE A 330 22.94 -4.47 18.48
CA PHE A 330 24.03 -3.73 19.12
C PHE A 330 25.39 -3.99 18.47
N ASP A 331 25.66 -5.23 18.04
CA ASP A 331 26.88 -5.56 17.29
C ASP A 331 26.97 -4.78 15.98
N LEU A 332 25.86 -4.71 15.23
CA LEU A 332 25.76 -3.94 13.98
C LEU A 332 25.96 -2.44 14.20
N MET A 333 25.31 -1.87 15.23
CA MET A 333 25.45 -0.45 15.57
C MET A 333 26.89 -0.10 15.95
N ASN A 334 27.53 -0.93 16.78
CA ASN A 334 28.90 -0.69 17.25
C ASN A 334 29.93 -0.77 16.10
N LYS A 335 29.73 -1.71 15.17
CA LYS A 335 30.61 -1.94 14.00
C LYS A 335 30.29 -1.06 12.80
N ALA A 336 29.23 -0.26 12.85
CA ALA A 336 28.91 0.67 11.78
C ALA A 336 30.03 1.71 11.61
N ASP A 337 30.34 2.05 10.37
CA ASP A 337 31.43 2.98 10.02
C ASP A 337 31.01 4.45 10.22
N PHE A 338 30.80 4.82 11.48
CA PHE A 338 30.47 6.18 11.93
C PHE A 338 31.30 6.54 13.17
N SER A 339 31.42 7.84 13.47
CA SER A 339 32.13 8.29 14.66
C SER A 339 31.45 7.81 15.94
N ASP A 340 32.23 7.58 17.00
CA ASP A 340 31.70 7.08 18.27
C ASP A 340 30.63 8.00 18.86
N LYS A 341 30.77 9.32 18.67
CA LYS A 341 29.75 10.30 19.05
C LYS A 341 28.41 10.04 18.35
N LEU A 342 28.41 9.90 17.02
CA LEU A 342 27.20 9.66 16.25
C LEU A 342 26.59 8.28 16.56
N LYS A 343 27.43 7.26 16.76
CA LYS A 343 26.98 5.92 17.18
C LYS A 343 26.31 5.97 18.56
N SER A 344 26.88 6.70 19.52
CA SER A 344 26.29 6.90 20.85
C SER A 344 24.94 7.60 20.79
N GLU A 345 24.86 8.74 20.08
CA GLU A 345 23.59 9.47 19.91
C GLU A 345 22.50 8.62 19.24
N CYS A 346 22.88 7.78 18.26
CA CYS A 346 21.94 6.84 17.64
C CYS A 346 21.53 5.72 18.58
N LEU A 347 22.46 5.21 19.39
CA LEU A 347 22.17 4.15 20.35
C LEU A 347 21.17 4.62 21.41
N ASP A 348 21.32 5.87 21.90
CA ASP A 348 20.39 6.46 22.86
C ASP A 348 18.94 6.48 22.30
N VAL A 349 18.78 6.95 21.07
CA VAL A 349 17.47 6.98 20.38
C VAL A 349 16.93 5.57 20.12
N LEU A 350 17.79 4.64 19.68
CA LEU A 350 17.38 3.26 19.43
C LEU A 350 16.88 2.59 20.71
N LEU A 351 17.57 2.78 21.82
CA LEU A 351 17.18 2.25 23.13
C LEU A 351 15.88 2.86 23.62
N GLU A 352 15.72 4.18 23.53
CA GLU A 352 14.46 4.86 23.87
C GLU A 352 13.29 4.25 23.09
N VAL A 353 13.42 4.13 21.78
CA VAL A 353 12.38 3.59 20.90
C VAL A 353 12.05 2.13 21.21
N ILE A 354 13.05 1.30 21.50
CA ILE A 354 12.82 -0.10 21.91
C ILE A 354 12.08 -0.16 23.25
N LEU A 355 12.52 0.62 24.24
CA LEU A 355 11.87 0.69 25.56
C LEU A 355 10.43 1.15 25.45
N GLU A 356 10.17 2.22 24.70
CA GLU A 356 8.81 2.71 24.44
C GLU A 356 7.95 1.66 23.77
N THR A 357 8.50 0.89 22.83
CA THR A 357 7.76 -0.23 22.20
C THR A 357 7.40 -1.28 23.24
N CYS A 358 8.34 -1.64 24.12
CA CYS A 358 8.08 -2.57 25.21
C CYS A 358 7.02 -2.04 26.20
N TYR A 359 7.03 -0.73 26.51
CA TYR A 359 5.99 -0.11 27.32
C TYR A 359 4.63 -0.17 26.62
N GLY A 360 4.59 0.13 25.32
CA GLY A 360 3.39 0.01 24.50
C GLY A 360 2.85 -1.42 24.45
N GLU A 361 3.74 -2.42 24.32
CA GLU A 361 3.39 -3.85 24.36
C GLU A 361 2.83 -4.27 25.72
N ALA A 362 3.50 -3.91 26.81
CA ALA A 362 3.05 -4.19 28.16
C ALA A 362 1.66 -3.57 28.43
N MET A 363 1.46 -2.33 27.98
CA MET A 363 0.16 -1.67 28.02
C MET A 363 -0.89 -2.40 27.18
N ASP A 364 -0.57 -2.84 25.96
CA ASP A 364 -1.51 -3.57 25.09
C ASP A 364 -2.00 -4.87 25.74
N VAL A 365 -1.09 -5.60 26.41
CA VAL A 365 -1.41 -6.80 27.18
C VAL A 365 -2.29 -6.48 28.41
N ASP A 366 -1.93 -5.45 29.19
CA ASP A 366 -2.71 -5.04 30.37
C ASP A 366 -4.12 -4.54 29.98
N ASN A 367 -4.21 -3.85 28.84
CA ASN A 367 -5.45 -3.29 28.30
C ASN A 367 -6.52 -4.34 28.03
N ALA A 368 -6.16 -5.62 27.87
CA ALA A 368 -7.12 -6.72 27.75
C ALA A 368 -7.97 -6.93 29.02
N TYR A 369 -7.51 -6.44 30.18
CA TYR A 369 -8.12 -6.70 31.49
C TYR A 369 -8.84 -5.50 32.11
N ARG A 370 -8.83 -4.33 31.45
CA ARG A 370 -9.44 -3.09 31.99
C ARG A 370 -10.30 -2.35 30.97
N ARG A 371 -11.07 -1.36 31.45
CA ARG A 371 -11.80 -0.44 30.58
C ARG A 371 -10.86 0.66 30.10
N LEU A 372 -10.85 0.87 28.78
CA LEU A 372 -9.99 1.86 28.13
C LEU A 372 -10.77 3.11 27.75
N GLY A 373 -10.10 4.25 27.88
CA GLY A 373 -10.44 5.50 27.20
C GLY A 373 -9.72 5.62 25.86
N LEU A 374 -10.11 6.65 25.09
CA LEU A 374 -9.50 6.93 23.79
C LEU A 374 -7.99 7.26 23.91
N GLY A 375 -7.58 7.89 25.01
CA GLY A 375 -6.18 8.21 25.29
C GLY A 375 -5.30 6.96 25.42
N ASP A 376 -5.79 5.90 26.06
CA ASP A 376 -5.05 4.64 26.20
C ASP A 376 -4.75 4.01 24.83
N VAL A 377 -5.75 3.99 23.93
CA VAL A 377 -5.61 3.43 22.57
C VAL A 377 -4.60 4.24 21.75
N TRP A 378 -4.63 5.57 21.87
CA TRP A 378 -3.65 6.42 21.19
C TRP A 378 -2.24 6.27 21.75
N GLN A 379 -2.11 6.08 23.06
CA GLN A 379 -0.82 5.91 23.70
C GLN A 379 -0.16 4.60 23.26
N VAL A 380 -0.90 3.48 23.24
CA VAL A 380 -0.39 2.22 22.67
C VAL A 380 -0.04 2.39 21.20
N THR A 381 -0.92 3.01 20.39
CA THR A 381 -0.66 3.28 18.97
C THR A 381 0.64 4.07 18.76
N GLU A 382 0.89 5.08 19.60
CA GLU A 382 2.07 5.91 19.55
C GLU A 382 3.34 5.13 19.91
N LEU A 383 3.33 4.46 21.05
CA LEU A 383 4.49 3.78 21.62
C LEU A 383 4.83 2.48 20.86
N LYS A 384 3.85 1.58 20.68
CA LYS A 384 4.03 0.26 20.05
C LYS A 384 4.29 0.35 18.55
N THR A 385 3.71 1.36 17.87
CA THR A 385 3.75 1.43 16.40
C THR A 385 4.42 2.69 15.87
N ALA A 386 3.93 3.88 16.22
CA ALA A 386 4.35 5.09 15.51
C ALA A 386 5.81 5.45 15.76
N ARG A 387 6.23 5.44 17.02
CA ARG A 387 7.60 5.75 17.42
C ARG A 387 8.59 4.75 16.83
N TYR A 388 8.35 3.46 17.05
CA TYR A 388 9.26 2.43 16.58
C TYR A 388 9.26 2.18 15.07
N SER A 389 8.11 2.26 14.40
CA SER A 389 8.06 1.94 12.97
C SER A 389 8.44 3.11 12.07
N PHE A 390 8.34 4.36 12.57
CA PHE A 390 8.51 5.55 11.74
C PHE A 390 9.46 6.57 12.34
N VAL A 391 9.21 7.04 13.57
CA VAL A 391 10.02 8.10 14.19
C VAL A 391 11.47 7.65 14.38
N GLY A 392 11.68 6.57 15.13
CA GLY A 392 13.00 6.01 15.42
C GLY A 392 13.83 5.79 14.15
N PRO A 393 13.35 5.02 13.16
CA PRO A 393 14.07 4.81 11.90
C PRO A 393 14.48 6.12 11.21
N LEU A 394 13.55 7.08 11.03
CA LEU A 394 13.84 8.37 10.39
C LEU A 394 14.88 9.18 11.18
N THR A 395 14.75 9.22 12.51
CA THR A 395 15.64 9.96 13.39
C THR A 395 17.05 9.36 13.41
N LEU A 396 17.19 8.04 13.45
CA LEU A 396 18.50 7.37 13.40
C LEU A 396 19.26 7.74 12.12
N GLY A 397 18.59 7.66 10.96
CA GLY A 397 19.19 8.07 9.70
C GLY A 397 19.62 9.55 9.70
N ALA A 398 18.74 10.41 10.23
CA ALA A 398 18.97 11.85 10.28
C ALA A 398 20.18 12.23 11.16
N ILE A 399 20.33 11.60 12.33
CA ILE A 399 21.47 11.80 13.24
C ILE A 399 22.77 11.42 12.52
N LEU A 400 22.82 10.25 11.90
CA LEU A 400 24.01 9.77 11.17
C LEU A 400 24.37 10.67 9.98
N ALA A 401 23.39 11.37 9.40
CA ALA A 401 23.60 12.35 8.36
C ALA A 401 24.02 13.74 8.87
N GLY A 402 24.02 13.96 10.19
CA GLY A 402 24.39 15.22 10.82
C GLY A 402 23.47 16.38 10.43
N VAL A 403 22.16 16.12 10.33
CA VAL A 403 21.16 17.15 10.04
C VAL A 403 20.95 18.08 11.23
N LYS A 404 20.30 19.22 11.01
CA LYS A 404 19.99 20.17 12.08
C LYS A 404 18.88 19.63 12.97
N LYS A 405 18.90 19.98 14.26
CA LYS A 405 17.85 19.64 15.23
C LYS A 405 16.43 19.93 14.71
N SER A 406 16.22 21.09 14.06
CA SER A 406 14.92 21.47 13.48
C SER A 406 14.43 20.53 12.37
N GLN A 407 15.35 19.87 11.65
CA GLN A 407 15.00 18.86 10.64
C GLN A 407 14.63 17.55 11.30
N THR A 408 15.35 17.17 12.37
CA THR A 408 15.00 16.00 13.20
C THR A 408 13.62 16.15 13.84
N GLU A 409 13.32 17.31 14.45
CA GLU A 409 11.99 17.61 15.01
C GLU A 409 10.87 17.51 13.96
N ALA A 410 11.14 17.98 12.72
CA ALA A 410 10.18 17.87 11.62
C ALA A 410 10.00 16.41 11.13
N LEU A 411 11.05 15.58 11.22
CA LEU A 411 10.99 14.15 10.92
C LEU A 411 10.20 13.39 11.99
N GLU A 412 10.36 13.74 13.26
CA GLU A 412 9.59 13.18 14.37
C GLU A 412 8.10 13.52 14.22
N GLU A 413 7.77 14.79 13.93
CA GLU A 413 6.38 15.23 13.68
C GLU A 413 5.76 14.46 12.50
N PHE A 414 6.51 14.33 11.40
CA PHE A 414 6.09 13.57 10.23
C PHE A 414 5.88 12.09 10.56
N GLY A 415 6.86 11.45 11.21
CA GLY A 415 6.87 10.03 11.54
C GLY A 415 5.76 9.65 12.51
N LEU A 416 5.49 10.49 13.52
CA LEU A 416 4.44 10.25 14.50
C LEU A 416 3.05 10.22 13.86
N LYS A 417 2.75 11.21 13.02
CA LYS A 417 1.48 11.30 12.30
C LYS A 417 1.32 10.17 11.28
N LEU A 418 2.39 9.87 10.54
CA LEU A 418 2.42 8.77 9.58
C LEU A 418 2.21 7.42 10.25
N GLY A 419 2.85 7.18 11.39
CA GLY A 419 2.74 5.94 12.14
C GLY A 419 1.37 5.74 12.77
N LYS A 420 0.75 6.81 13.28
CA LYS A 420 -0.64 6.79 13.73
C LYS A 420 -1.61 6.43 12.58
N ALA A 421 -1.42 7.03 11.41
CA ALA A 421 -2.21 6.69 10.23
C ALA A 421 -2.00 5.24 9.77
N PHE A 422 -0.75 4.76 9.82
CA PHE A 422 -0.40 3.38 9.49
C PHE A 422 -1.11 2.37 10.40
N GLN A 423 -1.15 2.60 11.71
CA GLN A 423 -1.84 1.69 12.63
C GLN A 423 -3.34 1.65 12.36
N ILE A 424 -3.97 2.80 12.08
CA ILE A 424 -5.39 2.82 11.71
C ILE A 424 -5.65 1.97 10.46
N GLN A 425 -4.79 2.09 9.44
CA GLN A 425 -4.91 1.28 8.24
C GLN A 425 -4.73 -0.21 8.54
N ASP A 426 -3.76 -0.58 9.39
CA ASP A 426 -3.52 -1.96 9.79
C ASP A 426 -4.71 -2.54 10.57
N ASP A 427 -5.30 -1.77 11.47
CA ASP A 427 -6.52 -2.13 12.22
C ASP A 427 -7.72 -2.34 11.29
N ILE A 428 -7.91 -1.45 10.30
CA ILE A 428 -8.96 -1.58 9.28
C ILE A 428 -8.72 -2.85 8.46
N LEU A 429 -7.49 -3.08 7.99
CA LEU A 429 -7.14 -4.27 7.22
C LEU A 429 -7.32 -5.56 8.05
N GLY A 430 -6.95 -5.56 9.33
CA GLY A 430 -7.12 -6.71 10.23
C GLY A 430 -8.56 -7.18 10.34
N VAL A 431 -9.53 -6.27 10.23
CA VAL A 431 -10.94 -6.61 10.20
C VAL A 431 -11.44 -6.82 8.77
N PHE A 432 -11.29 -5.83 7.90
CA PHE A 432 -11.97 -5.75 6.60
C PHE A 432 -11.18 -6.36 5.43
N GLY A 433 -9.88 -6.56 5.54
CA GLY A 433 -9.04 -7.13 4.49
C GLY A 433 -9.33 -8.61 4.23
N SER A 434 -8.78 -9.13 3.14
CA SER A 434 -8.84 -10.56 2.83
C SER A 434 -7.62 -11.30 3.43
N GLU A 435 -7.80 -12.56 3.81
CA GLU A 435 -6.72 -13.37 4.42
C GLU A 435 -5.50 -13.50 3.50
N LYS A 436 -5.72 -13.53 2.17
CA LYS A 436 -4.65 -13.53 1.15
C LYS A 436 -3.77 -12.28 1.21
N VAL A 437 -4.32 -11.13 1.61
CA VAL A 437 -3.60 -9.86 1.72
C VAL A 437 -2.92 -9.73 3.07
N ILE A 438 -3.61 -10.09 4.16
CA ILE A 438 -3.10 -9.83 5.52
C ILE A 438 -2.01 -10.86 5.89
N GLY A 439 -2.01 -12.04 5.27
CA GLY A 439 -1.11 -13.14 5.62
C GLY A 439 -1.38 -13.74 7.01
N LYS A 440 -2.53 -13.39 7.59
CA LYS A 440 -3.10 -13.80 8.88
C LYS A 440 -4.64 -13.87 8.73
N SER A 441 -5.30 -14.69 9.55
CA SER A 441 -6.76 -14.76 9.57
C SER A 441 -7.37 -13.51 10.22
N THR A 442 -8.32 -12.87 9.54
CA THR A 442 -9.13 -11.76 10.12
C THR A 442 -9.95 -12.18 11.34
N LEU A 443 -10.22 -13.47 11.48
CA LEU A 443 -10.84 -14.04 12.67
C LEU A 443 -9.92 -13.97 13.89
N SER A 444 -8.60 -13.99 13.70
CA SER A 444 -7.62 -13.98 14.80
C SER A 444 -7.70 -12.69 15.57
N ASP A 445 -7.69 -11.53 14.89
CA ASP A 445 -7.81 -10.21 15.54
C ASP A 445 -9.09 -10.06 16.36
N MET A 446 -10.20 -10.55 15.81
CA MET A 446 -11.49 -10.54 16.52
C MET A 446 -11.46 -11.45 17.75
N ARG A 447 -10.85 -12.64 17.67
CA ARG A 447 -10.76 -13.59 18.79
C ARG A 447 -9.78 -13.16 19.86
N GLU A 448 -8.68 -12.53 19.45
CA GLU A 448 -7.70 -11.88 20.33
C GLU A 448 -8.33 -10.70 21.07
N GLY A 449 -9.38 -10.08 20.50
CA GLY A 449 -10.12 -9.01 21.14
C GLY A 449 -9.32 -7.70 21.17
N LYS A 450 -8.48 -7.46 20.16
CA LYS A 450 -7.57 -6.31 20.14
C LYS A 450 -8.31 -4.99 20.37
N ASN A 451 -7.72 -4.13 21.19
CA ASN A 451 -8.28 -2.83 21.56
C ASN A 451 -7.91 -1.74 20.54
N THR A 452 -8.34 -1.95 19.29
CA THR A 452 -8.05 -1.05 18.17
C THR A 452 -8.86 0.25 18.23
N LEU A 453 -8.39 1.29 17.52
CA LEU A 453 -9.14 2.54 17.40
C LEU A 453 -10.50 2.33 16.72
N LEU A 454 -10.53 1.44 15.72
CA LEU A 454 -11.74 1.04 15.01
C LEU A 454 -12.76 0.39 15.95
N PHE A 455 -12.32 -0.55 16.80
CA PHE A 455 -13.21 -1.20 17.76
C PHE A 455 -13.68 -0.23 18.85
N TYR A 456 -12.78 0.62 19.36
CA TYR A 456 -13.14 1.65 20.34
C TYR A 456 -14.25 2.55 19.80
N LYS A 457 -14.11 3.06 18.57
CA LYS A 457 -15.10 3.94 17.93
C LYS A 457 -16.40 3.22 17.61
N ALA A 458 -16.34 1.95 17.19
CA ALA A 458 -17.55 1.15 17.00
C ALA A 458 -18.34 1.01 18.30
N ARG A 459 -17.67 0.79 19.42
CA ARG A 459 -18.31 0.69 20.75
C ARG A 459 -18.82 2.04 21.27
N GLU A 460 -18.12 3.13 20.97
CA GLU A 460 -18.50 4.49 21.34
C GLU A 460 -19.76 4.96 20.61
N PHE A 461 -19.87 4.66 19.31
CA PHE A 461 -21.00 5.08 18.47
C PHE A 461 -22.15 4.06 18.42
N ALA A 462 -21.97 2.88 19.02
CA ALA A 462 -22.99 1.82 19.05
C ALA A 462 -24.18 2.16 19.96
N ASN A 463 -25.38 1.79 19.50
CA ASN A 463 -26.56 1.72 20.35
C ASN A 463 -26.46 0.53 21.35
N LYS A 464 -27.48 0.38 22.22
CA LYS A 464 -27.48 -0.63 23.29
C LYS A 464 -27.37 -2.06 22.73
N GLU A 465 -28.12 -2.39 21.68
CA GLU A 465 -28.11 -3.71 21.06
C GLU A 465 -26.78 -4.03 20.39
N GLN A 466 -26.24 -3.08 19.63
CA GLN A 466 -24.94 -3.19 18.98
C GLN A 466 -23.81 -3.34 19.99
N LYS A 467 -23.84 -2.57 21.08
CA LYS A 467 -22.83 -2.64 22.15
C LYS A 467 -22.86 -3.98 22.87
N ALA A 468 -24.04 -4.53 23.13
CA ALA A 468 -24.20 -5.88 23.67
C ALA A 468 -23.68 -6.95 22.70
N ALA A 469 -23.96 -6.81 21.40
CA ALA A 469 -23.45 -7.73 20.38
C ALA A 469 -21.92 -7.69 20.27
N LEU A 470 -21.32 -6.50 20.22
CA LEU A 470 -19.86 -6.31 20.20
C LEU A 470 -19.21 -6.92 21.45
N GLY A 471 -19.78 -6.69 22.64
CA GLY A 471 -19.24 -7.25 23.89
C GLY A 471 -19.35 -8.77 24.00
N ARG A 472 -20.31 -9.40 23.31
CA ARG A 472 -20.45 -10.86 23.23
C ARG A 472 -19.48 -11.50 22.23
N ILE A 473 -19.19 -10.81 21.13
CA ILE A 473 -18.44 -11.35 19.99
C ILE A 473 -16.94 -11.06 20.11
N TRP A 474 -16.56 -9.81 20.38
CA TRP A 474 -15.18 -9.37 20.32
C TRP A 474 -14.38 -9.93 21.50
N GLY A 475 -13.26 -10.60 21.22
CA GLY A 475 -12.45 -11.31 22.21
C GLY A 475 -12.94 -12.71 22.56
N SER A 476 -13.97 -13.24 21.89
CA SER A 476 -14.49 -14.58 22.16
C SER A 476 -13.78 -15.64 21.31
N PRO A 477 -13.13 -16.66 21.92
CA PRO A 477 -12.49 -17.76 21.18
C PRO A 477 -13.47 -18.56 20.32
N LYS A 478 -14.76 -18.53 20.66
CA LYS A 478 -15.83 -19.26 19.96
C LYS A 478 -16.35 -18.54 18.71
N SER A 479 -15.94 -17.29 18.48
CA SER A 479 -16.48 -16.50 17.37
C SER A 479 -16.03 -17.02 16.01
N GLY A 480 -16.99 -17.05 15.07
CA GLY A 480 -16.80 -17.56 13.72
C GLY A 480 -17.01 -16.51 12.63
N MET A 481 -16.99 -16.93 11.37
CA MET A 481 -17.16 -16.04 10.20
C MET A 481 -18.50 -15.29 10.20
N GLY A 482 -19.57 -15.91 10.72
CA GLY A 482 -20.87 -15.25 10.89
C GLY A 482 -20.80 -14.07 11.85
N ASP A 483 -20.10 -14.24 12.98
CA ASP A 483 -19.89 -13.18 13.96
C ASP A 483 -19.00 -12.05 13.39
N LEU A 484 -17.96 -12.41 12.64
CA LEU A 484 -17.11 -11.43 11.96
C LEU A 484 -17.92 -10.58 10.96
N LYS A 485 -18.84 -11.20 10.21
CA LYS A 485 -19.75 -10.49 9.31
C LYS A 485 -20.65 -9.52 10.08
N ALA A 486 -21.18 -9.94 11.23
CA ALA A 486 -22.00 -9.09 12.09
C ALA A 486 -21.21 -7.89 12.65
N VAL A 487 -19.97 -8.12 13.14
CA VAL A 487 -19.10 -7.04 13.63
C VAL A 487 -18.75 -6.05 12.53
N LYS A 488 -18.39 -6.52 11.33
CA LYS A 488 -18.15 -5.66 10.15
C LYS A 488 -19.34 -4.76 9.86
N GLU A 489 -20.54 -5.33 9.91
CA GLU A 489 -21.77 -4.57 9.66
C GLU A 489 -22.04 -3.54 10.75
N ILE A 490 -21.82 -3.88 12.02
CA ILE A 490 -21.91 -2.92 13.13
C ILE A 490 -20.91 -1.78 12.93
N MET A 491 -19.65 -2.08 12.62
CA MET A 491 -18.60 -1.08 12.38
C MET A 491 -18.92 -0.13 11.21
N ARG A 492 -19.64 -0.60 10.18
CA ARG A 492 -20.15 0.23 9.09
C ARG A 492 -21.34 1.08 9.53
N LYS A 493 -22.36 0.47 10.14
CA LYS A 493 -23.59 1.17 10.58
C LYS A 493 -23.33 2.24 11.62
N THR A 494 -22.38 2.00 12.52
CA THR A 494 -21.93 2.97 13.53
C THR A 494 -21.06 4.09 12.98
N GLN A 495 -20.71 4.06 11.68
CA GLN A 495 -19.79 5.01 11.05
C GLN A 495 -18.37 5.01 11.62
N ALA A 496 -18.00 3.99 12.41
CA ALA A 496 -16.66 3.87 12.98
C ALA A 496 -15.59 3.70 11.90
N LEU A 497 -15.88 2.89 10.87
CA LEU A 497 -14.99 2.74 9.70
C LEU A 497 -14.75 4.09 9.01
N ALA A 498 -15.82 4.80 8.65
CA ALA A 498 -15.73 6.09 7.98
C ALA A 498 -15.02 7.14 8.85
N TRP A 499 -15.20 7.10 10.17
CA TRP A 499 -14.47 7.97 11.09
C TRP A 499 -12.96 7.68 11.07
N CYS A 500 -12.56 6.40 11.11
CA CYS A 500 -11.16 6.00 11.06
C CYS A 500 -10.51 6.38 9.72
N GLU A 501 -11.20 6.18 8.60
CA GLU A 501 -10.72 6.58 7.28
C GLU A 501 -10.52 8.09 7.16
N ARG A 502 -11.43 8.90 7.71
CA ARG A 502 -11.25 10.37 7.78
C ARG A 502 -10.07 10.72 8.65
N LYS A 503 -9.94 10.12 9.84
CA LYS A 503 -8.85 10.42 10.77
C LYS A 503 -7.49 10.06 10.18
N MET A 504 -7.40 8.95 9.47
CA MET A 504 -6.20 8.54 8.74
C MET A 504 -5.82 9.59 7.68
N LYS A 505 -6.79 10.07 6.88
CA LYS A 505 -6.54 11.12 5.87
C LYS A 505 -6.08 12.45 6.49
N GLU A 506 -6.68 12.85 7.61
CA GLU A 506 -6.24 14.03 8.38
C GLU A 506 -4.77 13.90 8.80
N LEU A 507 -4.42 12.79 9.46
CA LEU A 507 -3.06 12.54 9.94
C LEU A 507 -2.02 12.58 8.81
N ILE A 508 -2.35 12.04 7.63
CA ILE A 508 -1.46 12.06 6.47
C ILE A 508 -1.31 13.47 5.91
N ASN A 509 -2.39 14.24 5.81
CA ASN A 509 -2.31 15.63 5.39
C ASN A 509 -1.44 16.44 6.37
N ASP A 510 -1.61 16.23 7.67
CA ASP A 510 -0.82 16.87 8.71
C ASP A 510 0.66 16.42 8.67
N ALA A 511 0.93 15.17 8.31
CA ALA A 511 2.29 14.68 8.10
C ALA A 511 2.93 15.42 6.92
N LYS A 512 2.22 15.51 5.79
CA LYS A 512 2.68 16.20 4.58
C LYS A 512 2.98 17.70 4.81
N GLN A 513 2.29 18.36 5.72
CA GLN A 513 2.59 19.75 6.10
C GLN A 513 3.97 19.93 6.76
N SER A 514 4.56 18.86 7.31
CA SER A 514 5.89 18.88 7.94
C SER A 514 7.02 18.78 6.91
N ILE A 515 6.75 18.23 5.72
CA ILE A 515 7.73 17.96 4.66
C ILE A 515 8.59 19.17 4.26
N PRO A 516 8.03 20.39 4.12
CA PRO A 516 8.85 21.56 3.77
C PRO A 516 9.92 21.91 4.80
N LYS A 517 9.73 21.54 6.08
CA LYS A 517 10.68 21.75 7.18
C LYS A 517 11.77 20.66 7.21
N ILE A 518 11.48 19.46 6.71
CA ILE A 518 12.44 18.34 6.63
C ILE A 518 13.57 18.66 5.66
N SER A 519 13.25 19.12 4.45
CA SER A 519 14.25 19.46 3.44
C SER A 519 13.76 20.57 2.51
N LYS A 520 14.69 21.32 1.92
CA LYS A 520 14.40 22.24 0.80
C LYS A 520 14.54 21.55 -0.57
N ASP A 521 15.20 20.40 -0.61
CA ASP A 521 15.39 19.63 -1.84
C ASP A 521 14.07 19.05 -2.33
N ARG A 522 13.77 19.28 -3.62
CA ARG A 522 12.51 18.84 -4.21
C ARG A 522 12.40 17.31 -4.29
N GLY A 523 13.48 16.62 -4.62
CA GLY A 523 13.49 15.16 -4.73
C GLY A 523 13.20 14.50 -3.40
N ILE A 524 13.84 14.97 -2.31
CA ILE A 524 13.55 14.49 -0.95
C ILE A 524 12.10 14.74 -0.57
N ARG A 525 11.56 15.93 -0.84
CA ARG A 525 10.14 16.21 -0.56
C ARG A 525 9.19 15.26 -1.31
N GLU A 526 9.49 14.97 -2.58
CA GLU A 526 8.72 14.01 -3.38
C GLU A 526 8.82 12.58 -2.81
N LEU A 527 9.98 12.16 -2.30
CA LEU A 527 10.14 10.87 -1.61
C LEU A 527 9.30 10.78 -0.33
N PHE A 528 9.33 11.81 0.53
CA PHE A 528 8.55 11.83 1.77
C PHE A 528 7.03 11.89 1.48
N ALA A 529 6.62 12.65 0.46
CA ALA A 529 5.21 12.69 0.04
C ALA A 529 4.75 11.32 -0.48
N GLY A 530 5.56 10.67 -1.32
CA GLY A 530 5.30 9.31 -1.81
C GLY A 530 5.27 8.28 -0.68
N CYS A 531 6.11 8.44 0.35
CA CYS A 531 6.07 7.59 1.54
C CYS A 531 4.74 7.72 2.30
N ALA A 532 4.25 8.95 2.49
CA ALA A 532 2.98 9.20 3.14
C ALA A 532 1.79 8.60 2.36
N ASP A 533 1.81 8.71 1.04
CA ASP A 533 0.80 8.09 0.18
C ASP A 533 0.87 6.56 0.22
N PHE A 534 2.08 6.01 0.14
CA PHE A 534 2.31 4.56 0.17
C PHE A 534 1.73 3.91 1.43
N VAL A 535 1.78 4.58 2.58
CA VAL A 535 1.24 4.05 3.85
C VAL A 535 -0.28 3.88 3.81
N ILE A 536 -1.04 4.78 3.19
CA ILE A 536 -2.51 4.66 3.09
C ILE A 536 -2.90 3.59 2.07
N TYR A 537 -2.25 3.58 0.91
CA TYR A 537 -2.67 2.78 -0.25
C TYR A 537 -2.07 1.38 -0.25
N ARG A 538 -1.39 0.98 0.83
CA ARG A 538 -0.84 -0.35 0.96
C ARG A 538 -1.95 -1.37 1.16
N ALA A 539 -2.26 -2.15 0.11
CA ALA A 539 -2.54 -3.56 0.34
C ALA A 539 -1.22 -4.22 0.79
N LYS A 540 -1.26 -5.20 1.70
CA LYS A 540 -0.02 -5.80 2.22
C LYS A 540 0.79 -6.47 1.11
#